data_AF-A0A7T5RCJ1-F1
#
_entry.id   AF-A0A7T5RCJ1-F1
#
_cell.length_a   1.000
_cell.length_b   1.000
_cell.length_c   1.000
_cell.angle_alpha   90.00
_cell.angle_beta   90.00
_cell.angle_gamma   90.00
#
_symmetry.space_group_name_H-M   'P 1'
#
loop_
_entity.id
_entity.type
_entity.pdbx_description
1 polymer ?
#
loop_
_entity_poly.entity_id
_entity_poly.type
_entity_poly.pdbx_seq_one_letter_code
_entity_poly.pdbx_strand_id
1 'polypeptide(L)'
;MAKIVDPDSLNQATEVVIDTTGKTIQLLATGNLSNASPGSTSGVTLQAVYSFLKEEWKTDAALNKFKFPIKMFTKTDGIMINGWDWEDATTRSLIRDGGWEETGGDKYASIVSLGNFDSSSDQAYYQHVIGYDQSIVNFGHTGNLNEAILISGFTGYLKLFLRIASGSGTGKLYSEYNLLTEQTISALEPVLYKLPLSNSTDLKINTADAAFASGIYTGMEINYLKGVGFTTYANSTVYPAGSVVQEATGSPKHWFFTAAGGTSNGADVQTDTGVTDWAAYDGEVQIGTNYYAFNRIITGNNGTAQQIYNWAQYQLRQTTDINDNNSTTVNQRSGMVVKGNVAELLLEFVGDTLKTKPGLYIAGFHADSTNSIKFRDITVDGGGVDTNTKLPVTTTERNYPFVATGTLNFSANLVTETDSNTKYTMYFTSTPSGNFDTSNAVIVKNNAGTDITGQITAASIAFDFDYDGNVQGGRTAGTDAAVSIVAQGLPGATWVLTTFTITRATGQSITINADDERNYANP
;
A
#
# COMPACT_ATOMS: atom_id res chain seq x y z
N MET A 1 -5.69 -28.92 22.51
CA MET A 1 -5.56 -28.83 23.98
C MET A 1 -5.31 -27.39 24.34
N ALA A 2 -5.80 -26.95 25.51
CA ALA A 2 -5.65 -25.56 25.94
C ALA A 2 -4.22 -25.29 26.45
N LYS A 3 -3.82 -24.02 26.42
CA LYS A 3 -2.56 -23.54 26.97
C LYS A 3 -2.51 -23.84 28.47
N ILE A 4 -1.41 -24.46 28.91
CA ILE A 4 -1.22 -24.80 30.32
C ILE A 4 -0.78 -23.55 31.09
N VAL A 5 -1.57 -23.16 32.09
CA VAL A 5 -1.29 -22.05 33.01
C VAL A 5 -1.10 -22.51 34.46
N ASP A 6 -1.48 -23.75 34.75
CA ASP A 6 -1.45 -24.36 36.08
C ASP A 6 -0.35 -25.43 36.13
N PRO A 7 0.62 -25.37 37.06
CA PRO A 7 1.65 -26.38 37.20
C PRO A 7 1.10 -27.80 37.42
N ASP A 8 -0.06 -27.97 38.06
CA ASP A 8 -0.66 -29.27 38.36
C ASP A 8 -1.07 -30.04 37.08
N SER A 9 -1.05 -29.39 35.92
CA SER A 9 -1.32 -30.00 34.61
C SER A 9 -0.06 -30.57 33.93
N LEU A 10 1.12 -30.43 34.53
CA LEU A 10 2.39 -30.98 34.04
C LEU A 10 2.81 -32.17 34.90
N ASN A 11 3.43 -33.18 34.28
CA ASN A 11 3.99 -34.32 35.00
C ASN A 11 5.48 -34.49 34.68
N GLN A 12 6.25 -34.81 35.71
CA GLN A 12 7.66 -35.16 35.58
C GLN A 12 7.79 -36.45 34.74
N ALA A 13 8.84 -36.52 33.91
CA ALA A 13 9.13 -37.63 33.00
C ALA A 13 8.06 -37.91 31.92
N THR A 14 7.01 -37.08 31.82
CA THR A 14 6.02 -37.14 30.74
C THR A 14 6.10 -35.86 29.91
N GLU A 15 5.56 -34.74 30.41
CA GLU A 15 5.66 -33.43 29.74
C GLU A 15 6.97 -32.72 30.06
N VAL A 16 7.54 -32.94 31.25
CA VAL A 16 8.76 -32.26 31.71
C VAL A 16 9.83 -33.30 32.05
N VAL A 17 10.92 -33.31 31.29
CA VAL A 17 12.09 -34.17 31.56
C VAL A 17 13.21 -33.30 32.13
N ILE A 18 13.78 -33.71 33.26
CA ILE A 18 14.84 -32.98 33.96
C ILE A 18 16.09 -33.87 33.97
N ASP A 19 17.11 -33.48 33.21
CA ASP A 19 18.41 -34.15 33.23
C ASP A 19 19.34 -33.45 34.21
N THR A 20 19.64 -34.11 35.33
CA THR A 20 20.57 -33.60 36.35
C THR A 20 22.04 -33.73 35.95
N THR A 21 22.36 -34.56 34.96
CA THR A 21 23.73 -34.76 34.46
C THR A 21 24.10 -33.65 33.49
N GLY A 22 23.28 -33.45 32.45
CA GLY A 22 23.41 -32.34 31.50
C GLY A 22 23.00 -30.99 32.10
N LYS A 23 22.25 -31.01 33.21
CA LYS A 23 21.58 -29.84 33.79
C LYS A 23 20.65 -29.17 32.78
N THR A 24 19.76 -29.95 32.19
CA THR A 24 18.81 -29.43 31.21
C THR A 24 17.38 -29.75 31.61
N ILE A 25 16.46 -28.90 31.13
CA ILE A 25 15.03 -29.11 31.25
C ILE A 25 14.46 -29.18 29.83
N GLN A 26 13.73 -30.26 29.56
CA GLN A 26 13.08 -30.51 28.28
C GLN A 26 11.56 -30.50 28.46
N LEU A 27 10.86 -29.87 27.51
CA LEU A 27 9.41 -29.94 27.41
C LEU A 27 9.03 -30.80 26.21
N LEU A 28 8.12 -31.75 26.43
CA LEU A 28 7.64 -32.68 25.40
C LEU A 28 6.16 -32.44 25.14
N ALA A 29 5.79 -32.28 23.87
CA ALA A 29 4.40 -32.14 23.43
C ALA A 29 3.66 -33.50 23.48
N THR A 30 3.50 -34.03 24.69
CA THR A 30 2.83 -35.28 25.02
C THR A 30 1.87 -35.06 26.18
N GLY A 31 1.03 -36.06 26.47
CA GLY A 31 0.05 -35.99 27.55
C GLY A 31 -0.82 -34.73 27.46
N ASN A 32 -0.69 -33.85 28.46
CA ASN A 32 -1.46 -32.60 28.53
C ASN A 32 -0.86 -31.45 27.70
N LEU A 33 0.42 -31.52 27.34
CA LEU A 33 1.14 -30.46 26.64
C LEU A 33 1.01 -30.63 25.12
N SER A 34 0.63 -29.54 24.44
CA SER A 34 0.37 -29.51 23.01
C SER A 34 1.15 -28.39 22.33
N ASN A 35 1.66 -28.65 21.13
CA ASN A 35 2.25 -27.64 20.26
C ASN A 35 1.37 -27.28 19.05
N ALA A 36 0.05 -27.50 19.15
CA ALA A 36 -0.88 -27.21 18.06
C ALA A 36 -1.06 -25.70 17.82
N SER A 37 -1.37 -25.31 16.59
CA SER A 37 -1.79 -23.93 16.28
C SER A 37 -3.22 -23.66 16.76
N PRO A 38 -3.54 -22.43 17.22
CA PRO A 38 -2.63 -21.29 17.38
C PRO A 38 -1.80 -21.35 18.67
N GLY A 39 -0.57 -20.82 18.61
CA GLY A 39 0.36 -20.77 19.75
C GLY A 39 -0.24 -20.07 20.97
N SER A 40 -1.15 -19.10 20.78
CA SER A 40 -1.87 -18.42 21.87
C SER A 40 -2.75 -19.32 22.74
N THR A 41 -3.17 -20.49 22.21
CA THR A 41 -4.06 -21.43 22.88
C THR A 41 -3.42 -22.78 23.18
N SER A 42 -2.13 -22.94 22.90
CA SER A 42 -1.34 -24.15 23.15
C SER A 42 -0.06 -23.82 23.93
N GLY A 43 0.81 -24.81 24.15
CA GLY A 43 2.04 -24.66 24.92
C GLY A 43 1.78 -24.51 26.43
N VAL A 44 2.80 -24.02 27.13
CA VAL A 44 2.79 -23.84 28.59
C VAL A 44 3.39 -22.49 28.96
N THR A 45 2.81 -21.80 29.94
CA THR A 45 3.37 -20.51 30.38
C THR A 45 4.69 -20.71 31.12
N LEU A 46 5.64 -19.79 30.95
CA LEU A 46 6.89 -19.79 31.71
C LEU A 46 6.62 -19.84 33.23
N GLN A 47 5.56 -19.16 33.67
CA GLN A 47 5.11 -19.18 35.06
C GLN A 47 4.69 -20.58 35.54
N ALA A 48 3.98 -21.36 34.72
CA ALA A 48 3.56 -22.70 35.06
C ALA A 48 4.76 -23.64 35.17
N VAL A 49 5.70 -23.59 34.21
CA VAL A 49 6.94 -24.38 34.25
C VAL A 49 7.76 -24.03 35.50
N TYR A 50 7.94 -22.74 35.79
CA TYR A 50 8.65 -22.30 36.99
C TYR A 50 8.00 -22.81 38.28
N SER A 51 6.67 -22.73 38.37
CA SER A 51 5.93 -23.21 39.55
C SER A 51 6.05 -24.72 39.72
N PHE A 52 5.90 -25.48 38.64
CA PHE A 52 6.08 -26.93 38.60
C PHE A 52 7.49 -27.33 39.09
N LEU A 53 8.53 -26.70 38.53
CA LEU A 53 9.91 -26.98 38.94
C LEU A 53 10.14 -26.68 40.43
N LYS A 54 9.51 -25.65 41.00
CA LYS A 54 9.63 -25.36 42.44
C LYS A 54 9.03 -26.45 43.31
N GLU A 55 7.94 -27.05 42.86
CA GLU A 55 7.29 -28.16 43.57
C GLU A 55 8.18 -29.39 43.52
N GLU A 56 8.66 -29.77 42.33
CA GLU A 56 9.59 -30.89 42.13
C GLU A 56 10.89 -30.73 42.94
N TRP A 57 11.49 -29.53 42.96
CA TRP A 57 12.70 -29.27 43.75
C TRP A 57 12.49 -29.36 45.27
N LYS A 58 11.26 -29.20 45.72
CA LYS A 58 10.91 -29.28 47.15
C LYS A 58 10.63 -30.71 47.60
N THR A 59 10.09 -31.55 46.70
CA THR A 59 9.58 -32.88 47.02
C THR A 59 10.53 -34.00 46.58
N ASP A 60 11.21 -33.86 45.45
CA ASP A 60 12.07 -34.90 44.88
C ASP A 60 13.48 -34.90 45.51
N ALA A 61 13.82 -36.00 46.19
CA ALA A 61 15.12 -36.20 46.84
C ALA A 61 16.30 -36.35 45.86
N ALA A 62 16.03 -36.56 44.57
CA ALA A 62 17.03 -36.51 43.51
C ALA A 62 17.35 -35.05 43.13
N LEU A 63 16.35 -34.17 43.09
CA LEU A 63 16.48 -32.79 42.63
C LEU A 63 16.86 -31.81 43.74
N ASN A 64 16.41 -32.03 44.97
CA ASN A 64 16.65 -31.12 46.10
C ASN A 64 18.13 -30.97 46.53
N LYS A 65 19.03 -31.72 45.90
CA LYS A 65 20.50 -31.62 46.05
C LYS A 65 21.12 -30.58 45.11
N PHE A 66 20.39 -30.16 44.08
CA PHE A 66 20.86 -29.20 43.08
C PHE A 66 20.30 -27.81 43.37
N LYS A 67 21.10 -26.78 43.08
CA LYS A 67 20.60 -25.40 43.13
C LYS A 67 19.51 -25.22 42.07
N PHE A 68 18.50 -24.43 42.41
CA PHE A 68 17.32 -24.21 41.58
C PHE A 68 17.69 -23.60 40.19
N PRO A 69 17.05 -24.03 39.09
CA PRO A 69 17.49 -23.74 37.72
C PRO A 69 17.12 -22.34 37.20
N ILE A 70 16.04 -21.72 37.68
CA ILE A 70 15.49 -20.49 37.09
C ILE A 70 15.37 -19.39 38.15
N LYS A 71 15.77 -18.17 37.82
CA LYS A 71 15.45 -16.97 38.61
C LYS A 71 14.48 -16.10 37.82
N MET A 72 13.22 -16.04 38.27
CA MET A 72 12.23 -15.13 37.72
C MET A 72 12.39 -13.72 38.31
N PHE A 73 12.23 -12.70 37.48
CA PHE A 73 12.20 -11.29 37.91
C PHE A 73 10.76 -10.81 38.09
N THR A 74 9.90 -11.14 37.13
CA THR A 74 8.45 -10.94 37.18
C THR A 74 7.73 -12.28 36.92
N LYS A 75 6.43 -12.23 36.60
CA LYS A 75 5.69 -13.43 36.20
C LYS A 75 5.99 -13.88 34.76
N THR A 76 6.61 -13.02 33.95
CA THR A 76 6.76 -13.20 32.50
C THR A 76 8.21 -13.01 32.02
N ASP A 77 9.18 -12.89 32.92
CA ASP A 77 10.60 -12.80 32.58
C ASP A 77 11.51 -13.44 33.64
N GLY A 78 12.63 -13.98 33.18
CA GLY A 78 13.58 -14.65 34.06
C GLY A 78 14.90 -14.98 33.39
N ILE A 79 15.77 -15.67 34.13
CA ILE A 79 17.07 -16.12 33.65
C ILE A 79 17.36 -17.53 34.15
N MET A 80 17.92 -18.35 33.27
CA MET A 80 18.47 -19.66 33.60
C MET A 80 19.79 -19.48 34.37
N ILE A 81 19.97 -20.20 35.47
CA ILE A 81 21.09 -20.01 36.40
C ILE A 81 21.67 -21.36 36.87
N ASN A 82 22.80 -21.29 37.58
CA ASN A 82 23.46 -22.46 38.18
C ASN A 82 23.91 -23.55 37.17
N GLY A 83 24.11 -23.13 35.92
CA GLY A 83 24.50 -23.99 34.80
C GLY A 83 23.37 -24.86 34.28
N TRP A 84 22.11 -24.52 34.59
CA TRP A 84 20.94 -25.15 33.98
C TRP A 84 20.53 -24.43 32.70
N ASP A 85 20.00 -25.16 31.73
CA ASP A 85 19.48 -24.58 30.50
C ASP A 85 18.28 -25.35 29.90
N TRP A 86 17.66 -24.81 28.85
CA TRP A 86 16.65 -25.53 28.08
C TRP A 86 17.31 -26.50 27.09
N GLU A 87 16.80 -27.73 27.03
CA GLU A 87 17.41 -28.83 26.26
C GLU A 87 17.52 -28.52 24.76
N ASP A 88 16.42 -28.12 24.11
CA ASP A 88 16.35 -28.07 22.65
C ASP A 88 15.41 -26.97 22.12
N ALA A 89 15.44 -26.73 20.80
CA ALA A 89 14.61 -25.72 20.16
C ALA A 89 13.11 -26.02 20.31
N THR A 90 12.73 -27.30 20.39
CA THR A 90 11.35 -27.73 20.62
C THR A 90 10.85 -27.25 21.98
N THR A 91 11.66 -27.38 23.02
CA THR A 91 11.37 -26.89 24.37
C THR A 91 11.12 -25.39 24.38
N ARG A 92 12.00 -24.63 23.74
CA ARG A 92 11.86 -23.16 23.60
C ARG A 92 10.59 -22.78 22.86
N SER A 93 10.25 -23.53 21.81
CA SER A 93 9.03 -23.34 21.02
C SER A 93 7.73 -23.70 21.75
N LEU A 94 7.79 -24.35 22.94
CA LEU A 94 6.62 -24.72 23.75
C LEU A 94 6.31 -23.70 24.86
N ILE A 95 7.27 -22.83 25.19
CA ILE A 95 7.12 -21.82 26.23
C ILE A 95 6.26 -20.65 25.71
N ARG A 96 5.33 -20.20 26.55
CA ARG A 96 4.37 -19.13 26.29
C ARG A 96 4.46 -18.09 27.38
N ASP A 97 3.94 -16.90 27.07
CA ASP A 97 3.74 -15.82 28.03
C ASP A 97 4.99 -15.44 28.84
N GLY A 98 6.20 -15.55 28.27
CA GLY A 98 7.40 -15.08 28.95
C GLY A 98 8.67 -15.07 28.11
N GLY A 99 9.56 -14.11 28.42
CA GLY A 99 10.92 -14.04 27.88
C GLY A 99 11.95 -14.56 28.89
N TRP A 100 13.13 -14.94 28.41
CA TRP A 100 14.20 -15.40 29.30
C TRP A 100 15.59 -15.20 28.71
N GLU A 101 16.59 -15.25 29.59
CA GLU A 101 17.99 -15.38 29.22
C GLU A 101 18.52 -16.78 29.61
N GLU A 102 19.25 -17.42 28.71
CA GLU A 102 19.90 -18.71 28.90
C GLU A 102 21.32 -18.52 29.46
N THR A 103 21.90 -19.57 30.05
CA THR A 103 23.22 -19.44 30.70
C THR A 103 24.35 -19.16 29.71
N GLY A 104 24.16 -19.51 28.44
CA GLY A 104 25.03 -19.15 27.32
C GLY A 104 24.95 -17.68 26.90
N GLY A 105 24.06 -16.89 27.48
CA GLY A 105 23.80 -15.49 27.12
C GLY A 105 22.74 -15.31 26.03
N ASP A 106 22.11 -16.40 25.58
CA ASP A 106 21.05 -16.31 24.59
C ASP A 106 19.78 -15.70 25.18
N LYS A 107 19.18 -14.76 24.45
CA LYS A 107 18.03 -13.98 24.92
C LYS A 107 16.81 -14.28 24.07
N TYR A 108 15.70 -14.58 24.72
CA TYR A 108 14.42 -14.86 24.09
C TYR A 108 13.36 -13.87 24.57
N ALA A 109 12.65 -13.28 23.62
CA ALA A 109 11.49 -12.41 23.88
C ALA A 109 10.21 -13.10 23.41
N SER A 110 9.15 -13.02 24.20
CA SER A 110 7.84 -13.57 23.81
C SER A 110 7.01 -12.52 23.11
N ILE A 111 6.46 -12.88 21.95
CA ILE A 111 5.63 -12.03 21.12
C ILE A 111 4.19 -12.54 21.18
N VAL A 112 3.28 -11.69 21.64
CA VAL A 112 1.85 -11.98 21.73
C VAL A 112 1.05 -11.01 20.88
N SER A 113 0.26 -11.53 19.94
CA SER A 113 -0.68 -10.72 19.15
C SER A 113 -2.03 -10.62 19.86
N LEU A 114 -2.56 -9.39 19.97
CA LEU A 114 -3.87 -9.11 20.56
C LEU A 114 -5.02 -9.11 19.57
N GLY A 115 -4.73 -9.02 18.26
CA GLY A 115 -5.74 -8.96 17.22
C GLY A 115 -6.10 -10.33 16.64
N ASN A 116 -7.10 -10.41 15.76
CA ASN A 116 -7.63 -11.69 15.27
C ASN A 116 -6.86 -12.20 14.04
N PHE A 117 -6.56 -13.51 14.07
CA PHE A 117 -5.91 -14.26 13.00
C PHE A 117 -6.74 -15.53 12.77
N ASP A 118 -6.81 -16.00 11.53
CA ASP A 118 -7.36 -17.31 11.22
C ASP A 118 -6.34 -18.41 11.60
N SER A 119 -6.71 -19.26 12.55
CA SER A 119 -5.85 -20.36 13.02
C SER A 119 -5.52 -21.41 11.97
N SER A 120 -6.24 -21.47 10.86
CA SER A 120 -6.04 -22.47 9.80
C SER A 120 -5.15 -21.99 8.66
N SER A 121 -5.02 -20.67 8.47
CA SER A 121 -4.38 -20.11 7.27
C SER A 121 -3.38 -19.00 7.56
N ASP A 122 -3.49 -18.30 8.69
CA ASP A 122 -2.73 -17.08 8.90
C ASP A 122 -1.42 -17.31 9.63
N GLN A 123 -0.28 -17.24 8.95
CA GLN A 123 1.05 -17.28 9.56
C GLN A 123 1.74 -15.93 9.46
N ALA A 124 2.05 -15.31 10.60
CA ALA A 124 2.87 -14.10 10.63
C ALA A 124 4.35 -14.43 10.44
N TYR A 125 5.11 -13.39 10.11
CA TYR A 125 6.56 -13.45 10.01
C TYR A 125 7.15 -12.12 10.48
N TYR A 126 8.46 -12.09 10.68
CA TYR A 126 9.16 -10.92 11.20
C TYR A 126 10.55 -10.76 10.59
N GLN A 127 11.12 -9.58 10.83
CA GLN A 127 12.42 -9.14 10.35
C GLN A 127 13.20 -8.49 11.50
N HIS A 128 14.44 -8.93 11.69
CA HIS A 128 15.34 -8.45 12.75
C HIS A 128 16.33 -7.36 12.33
N VAL A 129 16.51 -7.17 11.03
CA VAL A 129 17.45 -6.20 10.48
C VAL A 129 16.68 -5.23 9.61
N ILE A 130 16.92 -3.94 9.76
CA ILE A 130 16.28 -2.91 8.95
C ILE A 130 16.67 -3.01 7.46
N GLY A 131 15.74 -2.71 6.56
CA GLY A 131 15.99 -2.57 5.12
C GLY A 131 15.09 -3.46 4.25
N TYR A 132 15.04 -3.19 2.94
CA TYR A 132 14.11 -3.89 2.05
C TYR A 132 14.65 -5.21 1.46
N ASP A 133 15.95 -5.50 1.60
CA ASP A 133 16.57 -6.72 1.08
C ASP A 133 16.92 -7.74 2.18
N GLN A 134 16.38 -7.56 3.39
CA GLN A 134 16.74 -8.44 4.48
C GLN A 134 15.95 -9.74 4.45
N SER A 135 16.47 -10.75 5.16
CA SER A 135 15.77 -12.01 5.39
C SER A 135 14.64 -11.84 6.40
N ILE A 136 13.60 -12.64 6.23
CA ILE A 136 12.49 -12.80 7.19
C ILE A 136 12.58 -14.15 7.90
N VAL A 137 11.92 -14.24 9.04
CA VAL A 137 11.72 -15.49 9.78
C VAL A 137 10.22 -15.66 10.03
N ASN A 138 9.69 -16.85 9.72
CA ASN A 138 8.30 -17.19 9.98
C ASN A 138 8.12 -17.59 11.44
N PHE A 139 6.99 -17.22 12.04
CA PHE A 139 6.57 -17.83 13.30
C PHE A 139 6.22 -19.31 13.09
N GLY A 140 6.34 -20.13 14.13
CA GLY A 140 6.13 -21.57 14.05
C GLY A 140 4.65 -21.96 13.89
N HIS A 141 3.72 -21.10 14.30
CA HIS A 141 2.29 -21.39 14.28
C HIS A 141 1.47 -20.45 13.39
N THR A 142 0.37 -21.00 12.85
CA THR A 142 -0.74 -20.20 12.30
C THR A 142 -1.62 -19.65 13.42
N GLY A 143 -2.41 -18.63 13.11
CA GLY A 143 -3.30 -17.93 14.04
C GLY A 143 -2.56 -17.01 15.01
N ASN A 144 -3.26 -16.64 16.08
CA ASN A 144 -2.78 -15.70 17.07
C ASN A 144 -1.42 -16.11 17.67
N LEU A 145 -0.49 -15.16 17.67
CA LEU A 145 0.86 -15.31 18.19
C LEU A 145 0.88 -15.40 19.70
N ASN A 146 1.71 -16.32 20.18
CA ASN A 146 2.27 -16.37 21.53
C ASN A 146 3.50 -17.26 21.45
N GLU A 147 4.60 -16.71 20.95
CA GLU A 147 5.80 -17.47 20.64
C GLU A 147 7.03 -16.70 21.08
N ALA A 148 8.02 -17.42 21.59
CA ALA A 148 9.31 -16.85 21.94
C ALA A 148 10.22 -16.84 20.71
N ILE A 149 10.89 -15.72 20.48
CA ILE A 149 11.88 -15.55 19.41
C ILE A 149 13.25 -15.24 20.01
N LEU A 150 14.30 -15.74 19.38
CA LEU A 150 15.67 -15.40 19.74
C LEU A 150 15.96 -13.94 19.35
N ILE A 151 16.43 -13.14 20.29
CA ILE A 151 16.81 -11.74 20.09
C ILE A 151 18.31 -11.48 20.30
N SER A 152 19.09 -12.53 20.59
CA SER A 152 20.56 -12.45 20.68
C SER A 152 21.16 -11.83 19.44
N GLY A 153 21.87 -10.71 19.58
CA GLY A 153 22.47 -9.98 18.47
C GLY A 153 21.48 -9.17 17.61
N PHE A 154 20.18 -9.18 17.94
CA PHE A 154 19.11 -8.55 17.17
C PHE A 154 18.21 -7.64 18.01
N THR A 155 18.79 -6.85 18.93
CA THR A 155 18.01 -6.03 19.85
C THR A 155 17.57 -4.68 19.28
N GLY A 156 18.16 -4.23 18.17
CA GLY A 156 17.95 -2.88 17.62
C GLY A 156 16.78 -2.74 16.64
N TYR A 157 16.12 -3.83 16.24
CA TYR A 157 15.01 -3.78 15.29
C TYR A 157 14.16 -5.06 15.33
N LEU A 158 12.84 -4.89 15.26
CA LEU A 158 11.89 -5.97 15.07
C LEU A 158 10.63 -5.43 14.41
N LYS A 159 10.41 -5.79 13.14
CA LYS A 159 9.16 -5.51 12.43
C LYS A 159 8.45 -6.81 12.12
N LEU A 160 7.18 -6.87 12.50
CA LEU A 160 6.31 -8.02 12.27
C LEU A 160 5.36 -7.72 11.12
N PHE A 161 4.97 -8.76 10.40
CA PHE A 161 4.12 -8.66 9.23
C PHE A 161 3.09 -9.80 9.23
N LEU A 162 1.92 -9.48 8.69
CA LEU A 162 0.85 -10.42 8.39
C LEU A 162 0.34 -10.12 6.99
N ARG A 163 0.95 -10.76 5.98
CA ARG A 163 0.66 -10.56 4.55
C ARG A 163 0.34 -11.88 3.88
N ILE A 164 -0.94 -12.15 3.70
CA ILE A 164 -1.41 -13.48 3.29
C ILE A 164 -2.50 -13.31 2.24
N ALA A 165 -2.43 -14.11 1.17
CA ALA A 165 -3.54 -14.27 0.23
C ALA A 165 -4.54 -15.26 0.85
N SER A 166 -5.85 -14.98 0.81
CA SER A 166 -6.77 -16.06 1.20
C SER A 166 -6.74 -17.16 0.14
N GLY A 167 -6.85 -18.41 0.61
CA GLY A 167 -6.92 -19.57 -0.28
C GLY A 167 -8.21 -19.66 -1.10
N SER A 168 -9.18 -18.75 -0.95
CA SER A 168 -10.53 -18.87 -1.54
C SER A 168 -10.98 -17.68 -2.41
N GLY A 169 -10.05 -16.82 -2.85
CA GLY A 169 -10.32 -15.81 -3.88
C GLY A 169 -10.62 -14.39 -3.39
N THR A 170 -10.71 -14.17 -2.07
CA THR A 170 -10.80 -12.82 -1.48
C THR A 170 -9.61 -12.58 -0.55
N GLY A 171 -8.68 -11.68 -0.86
CA GLY A 171 -7.48 -11.44 -0.04
C GLY A 171 -7.78 -10.95 1.38
N LYS A 172 -6.75 -10.87 2.22
CA LYS A 172 -6.83 -10.29 3.57
C LYS A 172 -6.09 -8.95 3.62
N LEU A 173 -6.55 -8.06 4.50
CA LEU A 173 -5.86 -6.82 4.83
C LEU A 173 -4.46 -7.11 5.36
N TYR A 174 -3.50 -6.27 4.99
CA TYR A 174 -2.15 -6.34 5.55
C TYR A 174 -2.05 -5.59 6.85
N SER A 175 -1.28 -6.18 7.75
CA SER A 175 -0.90 -5.55 8.99
C SER A 175 0.57 -5.76 9.24
N GLU A 176 1.17 -4.77 9.88
CA GLU A 176 2.56 -4.74 10.24
C GLU A 176 2.73 -3.94 11.52
N TYR A 177 3.81 -4.21 12.23
CA TYR A 177 4.10 -3.56 13.51
C TYR A 177 5.60 -3.44 13.73
N ASN A 178 6.13 -2.22 13.71
CA ASN A 178 7.53 -1.95 14.05
C ASN A 178 7.65 -1.74 15.57
N LEU A 179 8.05 -2.80 16.28
CA LEU A 179 7.86 -2.87 17.72
C LEU A 179 8.59 -1.76 18.49
N LEU A 180 9.85 -1.47 18.13
CA LEU A 180 10.64 -0.48 18.87
C LEU A 180 10.08 0.93 18.70
N THR A 181 9.71 1.29 17.48
CA THR A 181 9.13 2.61 17.16
C THR A 181 7.75 2.76 17.80
N GLU A 182 6.87 1.77 17.65
CA GLU A 182 5.49 1.83 18.13
C GLU A 182 5.38 1.79 19.66
N GLN A 183 6.31 1.12 20.35
CA GLN A 183 6.36 1.07 21.82
C GLN A 183 7.32 2.08 22.43
N THR A 184 8.01 2.88 21.61
CA THR A 184 9.00 3.88 22.06
C THR A 184 10.08 3.27 22.96
N ILE A 185 10.60 2.10 22.57
CA ILE A 185 11.71 1.43 23.26
C ILE A 185 12.99 1.48 22.42
N SER A 186 14.14 1.55 23.07
CA SER A 186 15.44 1.70 22.40
C SER A 186 16.10 0.37 22.02
N ALA A 187 15.70 -0.73 22.67
CA ALA A 187 16.20 -2.06 22.41
C ALA A 187 15.18 -3.13 22.89
N LEU A 188 15.23 -4.30 22.27
CA LEU A 188 14.55 -5.50 22.77
C LEU A 188 15.25 -6.04 24.01
N GLU A 189 14.44 -6.44 24.98
CA GLU A 189 14.84 -7.14 26.20
C GLU A 189 14.15 -8.51 26.24
N PRO A 190 14.67 -9.50 27.01
CA PRO A 190 14.10 -10.84 27.11
C PRO A 190 12.82 -10.86 27.96
N VAL A 191 11.79 -10.16 27.49
CA VAL A 191 10.50 -9.97 28.16
C VAL A 191 9.35 -10.33 27.22
N LEU A 192 8.13 -10.21 27.74
CA LEU A 192 6.92 -10.38 26.95
C LEU A 192 6.45 -9.06 26.34
N TYR A 193 6.27 -9.06 25.02
CA TYR A 193 5.69 -7.97 24.26
C TYR A 193 4.29 -8.32 23.74
N LYS A 194 3.38 -7.36 23.85
CA LYS A 194 2.01 -7.45 23.31
C LYS A 194 1.81 -6.42 22.22
N LEU A 195 1.18 -6.82 21.13
CA LEU A 195 1.01 -5.94 19.96
C LEU A 195 -0.32 -6.17 19.23
N PRO A 196 -0.92 -5.14 18.63
CA PRO A 196 -2.22 -5.19 17.96
C PRO A 196 -2.14 -5.64 16.48
N LEU A 197 -1.30 -6.63 16.16
CA LEU A 197 -1.28 -7.22 14.81
C LEU A 197 -2.62 -7.97 14.60
N SER A 198 -3.24 -7.79 13.45
CA SER A 198 -4.49 -8.48 13.04
C SER A 198 -4.66 -8.42 11.54
N ASN A 199 -5.47 -9.31 10.98
CA ASN A 199 -5.99 -9.12 9.63
C ASN A 199 -7.50 -9.35 9.63
N SER A 200 -8.11 -9.01 8.50
CA SER A 200 -9.50 -9.32 8.20
C SER A 200 -9.63 -9.52 6.70
N THR A 201 -10.74 -10.07 6.25
CA THR A 201 -11.05 -10.17 4.82
C THR A 201 -11.07 -8.78 4.20
N ASP A 202 -10.36 -8.62 3.09
CA ASP A 202 -10.42 -7.43 2.26
C ASP A 202 -11.26 -7.71 1.00
N LEU A 203 -12.48 -7.18 0.98
CA LEU A 203 -13.40 -7.34 -0.15
C LEU A 203 -12.92 -6.67 -1.43
N LYS A 204 -11.96 -5.74 -1.35
CA LYS A 204 -11.35 -5.13 -2.52
C LYS A 204 -10.36 -6.08 -3.17
N ILE A 205 -9.69 -6.99 -2.45
CA ILE A 205 -8.81 -7.98 -3.07
C ILE A 205 -9.65 -9.14 -3.60
N ASN A 206 -10.01 -9.08 -4.88
CA ASN A 206 -10.91 -10.06 -5.53
C ASN A 206 -10.30 -10.72 -6.79
N THR A 207 -9.01 -10.55 -7.03
CA THR A 207 -8.26 -11.22 -8.10
C THR A 207 -7.44 -12.36 -7.52
N ALA A 208 -7.55 -13.55 -8.11
CA ALA A 208 -6.73 -14.71 -7.75
C ALA A 208 -5.29 -14.56 -8.26
N ASP A 209 -4.32 -15.08 -7.51
CA ASP A 209 -2.88 -14.87 -7.77
C ASP A 209 -2.43 -15.34 -9.17
N ALA A 210 -3.03 -16.41 -9.69
CA ALA A 210 -2.73 -16.91 -11.02
C ALA A 210 -3.02 -15.90 -12.15
N ALA A 211 -3.92 -14.95 -11.93
CA ALA A 211 -4.28 -13.95 -12.93
C ALA A 211 -3.13 -12.94 -13.18
N PHE A 212 -2.27 -12.68 -12.20
CA PHE A 212 -1.20 -11.67 -12.32
C PHE A 212 -0.09 -12.07 -13.29
N ALA A 213 -0.04 -13.34 -13.73
CA ALA A 213 0.88 -13.81 -14.76
C ALA A 213 0.39 -13.53 -16.19
N SER A 214 -0.74 -12.82 -16.38
CA SER A 214 -1.32 -12.57 -17.71
C SER A 214 -2.14 -11.27 -17.79
N GLY A 215 -2.53 -10.89 -19.01
CA GLY A 215 -3.46 -9.79 -19.26
C GLY A 215 -2.90 -8.41 -18.92
N ILE A 216 -3.71 -7.57 -18.28
CA ILE A 216 -3.34 -6.18 -17.97
C ILE A 216 -2.21 -6.08 -16.94
N TYR A 217 -2.01 -7.12 -16.12
CA TYR A 217 -1.08 -7.12 -15.00
C TYR A 217 0.39 -7.26 -15.42
N THR A 218 0.68 -7.83 -16.59
CA THR A 218 2.06 -8.07 -17.05
C THR A 218 2.77 -6.80 -17.54
N GLY A 219 2.03 -5.71 -17.75
CA GLY A 219 2.60 -4.39 -18.04
C GLY A 219 2.57 -3.43 -16.85
N MET A 220 2.12 -3.90 -15.68
CA MET A 220 2.16 -3.11 -14.45
C MET A 220 3.52 -3.27 -13.77
N GLU A 221 4.05 -2.17 -13.25
CA GLU A 221 5.41 -2.06 -12.74
C GLU A 221 5.46 -1.09 -11.55
N ILE A 222 6.45 -1.24 -10.67
CA ILE A 222 6.74 -0.28 -9.60
C ILE A 222 8.22 0.10 -9.60
N ASN A 223 8.46 1.40 -9.64
CA ASN A 223 9.80 1.97 -9.59
C ASN A 223 10.01 2.77 -8.30
N TYR A 224 11.16 2.56 -7.68
CA TYR A 224 11.69 3.37 -6.60
C TYR A 224 12.74 4.34 -7.16
N LEU A 225 12.58 5.62 -6.85
CA LEU A 225 13.45 6.70 -7.33
C LEU A 225 14.36 7.20 -6.21
N LYS A 226 15.59 7.53 -6.55
CA LYS A 226 16.51 8.23 -5.65
C LYS A 226 15.98 9.62 -5.38
N GLY A 227 16.11 10.04 -4.13
CA GLY A 227 15.84 11.40 -3.74
C GLY A 227 15.97 11.53 -2.24
N VAL A 228 16.65 12.57 -1.79
CA VAL A 228 16.71 12.94 -0.37
C VAL A 228 16.41 14.42 -0.19
N GLY A 229 15.92 14.78 0.99
CA GLY A 229 15.68 16.16 1.40
C GLY A 229 14.33 16.70 0.96
N PHE A 230 14.02 16.66 -0.35
CA PHE A 230 12.78 17.21 -0.93
C PHE A 230 12.43 18.59 -0.36
N THR A 231 13.35 19.54 -0.50
CA THR A 231 13.25 20.88 0.09
C THR A 231 13.03 21.94 -0.98
N THR A 232 12.66 23.16 -0.58
CA THR A 232 12.77 24.31 -1.51
C THR A 232 14.24 24.69 -1.69
N TYR A 233 14.62 25.06 -2.91
CA TYR A 233 15.94 25.56 -3.23
C TYR A 233 16.31 26.75 -2.34
N ALA A 234 17.55 26.76 -1.88
CA ALA A 234 18.15 27.84 -1.11
C ALA A 234 19.58 28.08 -1.60
N ASN A 235 19.96 29.35 -1.71
CA ASN A 235 21.33 29.74 -2.07
C ASN A 235 22.32 29.43 -0.96
N SER A 236 23.60 29.26 -1.30
CA SER A 236 24.70 28.99 -0.35
C SER A 236 24.44 27.77 0.55
N THR A 237 23.71 26.79 0.04
CA THR A 237 23.27 25.60 0.78
C THR A 237 24.00 24.37 0.26
N VAL A 238 24.47 23.52 1.17
CA VAL A 238 25.11 22.25 0.81
C VAL A 238 24.02 21.21 0.56
N TYR A 239 23.92 20.76 -0.69
CA TYR A 239 23.08 19.66 -1.09
C TYR A 239 23.91 18.38 -1.22
N PRO A 240 23.64 17.32 -0.45
CA PRO A 240 24.29 16.03 -0.66
C PRO A 240 23.92 15.44 -2.03
N ALA A 241 24.72 14.49 -2.51
CA ALA A 241 24.40 13.67 -3.67
C ALA A 241 23.00 13.04 -3.53
N GLY A 242 22.22 13.11 -4.61
CA GLY A 242 20.84 12.61 -4.64
C GLY A 242 19.79 13.58 -4.09
N SER A 243 20.16 14.83 -3.79
CA SER A 243 19.20 15.82 -3.30
C SER A 243 18.13 16.14 -4.34
N VAL A 244 16.89 16.26 -3.87
CA VAL A 244 15.76 16.73 -4.68
C VAL A 244 15.30 18.08 -4.11
N VAL A 245 15.18 19.08 -4.99
CA VAL A 245 14.77 20.43 -4.61
C VAL A 245 13.65 20.95 -5.50
N GLN A 246 12.70 21.68 -4.91
CA GLN A 246 11.74 22.48 -5.66
C GLN A 246 12.33 23.88 -5.91
N GLU A 247 12.12 24.43 -7.10
CA GLU A 247 12.47 25.82 -7.41
C GLU A 247 11.94 26.80 -6.34
N ALA A 248 12.76 27.78 -6.00
CA ALA A 248 12.39 28.83 -5.05
C ALA A 248 11.40 29.82 -5.69
N THR A 249 11.59 30.08 -6.98
CA THR A 249 10.89 31.04 -7.82
C THR A 249 10.29 30.33 -9.05
N GLY A 250 9.14 30.78 -9.52
CA GLY A 250 8.42 30.10 -10.62
C GLY A 250 6.94 29.95 -10.33
N SER A 251 6.14 29.88 -11.40
CA SER A 251 4.71 29.59 -11.32
C SER A 251 4.25 28.91 -12.62
N PRO A 252 3.97 27.59 -12.60
CA PRO A 252 4.15 26.68 -11.46
C PRO A 252 5.63 26.42 -11.16
N LYS A 253 5.92 25.87 -9.97
CA LYS A 253 7.27 25.51 -9.52
C LYS A 253 7.60 24.07 -9.91
N HIS A 254 8.82 23.82 -10.36
CA HIS A 254 9.31 22.50 -10.74
C HIS A 254 10.30 21.91 -9.73
N TRP A 255 10.57 20.61 -9.87
CA TRP A 255 11.43 19.79 -9.02
C TRP A 255 12.64 19.27 -9.79
N PHE A 256 13.80 19.38 -9.15
CA PHE A 256 15.11 19.05 -9.72
C PHE A 256 15.89 18.11 -8.81
N PHE A 257 16.76 17.32 -9.42
CA PHE A 257 17.64 16.35 -8.80
C PHE A 257 19.09 16.66 -9.14
N THR A 258 19.99 16.54 -8.16
CA THR A 258 21.45 16.56 -8.37
C THR A 258 22.04 15.20 -8.02
N ALA A 259 22.80 14.62 -8.95
CA ALA A 259 23.41 13.31 -8.78
C ALA A 259 24.66 13.37 -7.88
N ALA A 260 25.48 14.41 -8.05
CA ALA A 260 26.74 14.60 -7.36
C ALA A 260 26.61 15.45 -6.08
N GLY A 261 25.60 16.32 -6.01
CA GLY A 261 25.48 17.32 -4.96
C GLY A 261 26.50 18.46 -5.13
N GLY A 262 26.57 19.33 -4.13
CA GLY A 262 27.46 20.49 -4.09
C GLY A 262 26.91 21.61 -3.23
N THR A 263 27.56 22.76 -3.26
CA THR A 263 27.06 23.97 -2.58
C THR A 263 26.43 24.88 -3.62
N SER A 264 25.14 25.16 -3.48
CA SER A 264 24.42 26.04 -4.41
C SER A 264 24.98 27.45 -4.41
N ASN A 265 24.97 28.09 -5.59
CA ASN A 265 25.39 29.47 -5.79
C ASN A 265 24.58 30.12 -6.91
N GLY A 266 23.48 30.77 -6.55
CA GLY A 266 22.52 31.39 -7.46
C GLY A 266 21.20 31.68 -6.76
N ALA A 267 20.33 32.46 -7.41
CA ALA A 267 19.01 32.79 -6.85
C ALA A 267 18.04 31.58 -6.86
N ASP A 268 18.22 30.69 -7.83
CA ASP A 268 17.41 29.48 -8.03
C ASP A 268 18.17 28.44 -8.87
N VAL A 269 17.60 27.24 -9.02
CA VAL A 269 18.18 26.07 -9.71
C VAL A 269 18.71 26.42 -11.12
N GLN A 270 17.96 27.20 -11.90
CA GLN A 270 18.30 27.54 -13.29
C GLN A 270 19.45 28.56 -13.39
N THR A 271 19.75 29.25 -12.29
CA THR A 271 20.85 30.23 -12.19
C THR A 271 21.99 29.73 -11.32
N ASP A 272 21.89 28.50 -10.82
CA ASP A 272 22.90 27.91 -9.96
C ASP A 272 24.19 27.64 -10.74
N THR A 273 25.30 28.09 -10.18
CA THR A 273 26.66 27.88 -10.71
C THR A 273 27.51 27.00 -9.80
N GLY A 274 27.02 26.68 -8.60
CA GLY A 274 27.72 25.89 -7.59
C GLY A 274 27.42 24.40 -7.68
N VAL A 275 26.16 24.04 -7.99
CA VAL A 275 25.78 22.68 -8.39
C VAL A 275 25.55 22.68 -9.90
N THR A 276 26.26 21.82 -10.63
CA THR A 276 26.36 21.90 -12.11
C THR A 276 25.60 20.79 -12.83
N ASP A 277 24.94 19.89 -12.10
CA ASP A 277 24.34 18.67 -12.60
C ASP A 277 22.84 18.56 -12.27
N TRP A 278 22.17 19.71 -12.05
CA TRP A 278 20.72 19.75 -11.90
C TRP A 278 20.03 19.15 -13.13
N ALA A 279 19.14 18.19 -12.88
CA ALA A 279 18.27 17.59 -13.88
C ALA A 279 16.81 17.61 -13.39
N ALA A 280 15.85 17.61 -14.31
CA ALA A 280 14.44 17.45 -13.94
C ALA A 280 14.25 16.14 -13.16
N TYR A 281 13.47 16.17 -12.09
CA TYR A 281 13.23 15.00 -11.27
C TYR A 281 12.21 14.06 -11.93
N ASP A 282 12.55 12.79 -12.15
CA ASP A 282 11.69 11.78 -12.79
C ASP A 282 10.37 11.55 -12.02
N GLY A 283 10.40 11.82 -10.71
CA GLY A 283 9.24 11.70 -9.83
C GLY A 283 8.39 12.97 -9.75
N GLU A 284 8.69 14.00 -10.55
CA GLU A 284 7.82 15.16 -10.73
C GLU A 284 6.55 14.76 -11.49
N VAL A 285 5.40 15.13 -10.92
CA VAL A 285 4.09 14.89 -11.54
C VAL A 285 3.25 16.14 -11.47
N GLN A 286 2.67 16.51 -12.60
CA GLN A 286 1.65 17.54 -12.67
C GLN A 286 0.30 17.01 -12.20
N ILE A 287 -0.30 17.68 -11.21
CA ILE A 287 -1.68 17.42 -10.78
C ILE A 287 -2.42 18.76 -10.79
N GLY A 288 -3.38 18.89 -11.71
CA GLY A 288 -3.97 20.18 -12.03
C GLY A 288 -2.91 21.10 -12.67
N THR A 289 -2.67 22.27 -12.08
CA THR A 289 -1.70 23.25 -12.59
C THR A 289 -0.34 23.20 -11.90
N ASN A 290 -0.21 22.48 -10.77
CA ASN A 290 1.01 22.45 -9.96
C ASN A 290 1.76 21.13 -10.12
N TYR A 291 3.06 21.16 -9.84
CA TYR A 291 3.94 20.00 -9.86
C TYR A 291 4.30 19.54 -8.44
N TYR A 292 4.26 18.23 -8.24
CA TYR A 292 4.51 17.56 -6.96
C TYR A 292 5.55 16.46 -7.13
N ALA A 293 6.32 16.19 -6.08
CA ALA A 293 7.34 15.15 -6.10
C ALA A 293 6.85 13.86 -5.44
N PHE A 294 7.19 12.74 -6.07
CA PHE A 294 6.97 11.38 -5.61
C PHE A 294 8.26 10.57 -5.77
N ASN A 295 8.55 9.64 -4.86
CA ASN A 295 9.76 8.81 -4.92
C ASN A 295 9.46 7.35 -5.24
N ARG A 296 8.18 7.03 -5.43
CA ARG A 296 7.71 5.73 -5.90
C ARG A 296 6.65 5.96 -6.97
N ILE A 297 6.72 5.18 -8.04
CA ILE A 297 5.78 5.27 -9.15
C ILE A 297 5.31 3.87 -9.50
N ILE A 298 3.99 3.65 -9.48
CA ILE A 298 3.36 2.48 -10.08
C ILE A 298 2.90 2.85 -11.50
N THR A 299 3.29 2.06 -12.49
CA THR A 299 2.72 2.12 -13.84
C THR A 299 1.50 1.21 -13.90
N GLY A 300 0.32 1.80 -14.12
CA GLY A 300 -0.97 1.11 -14.05
C GLY A 300 -1.38 0.36 -15.32
N ASN A 301 -0.70 0.55 -16.46
CA ASN A 301 -0.98 -0.11 -17.73
C ASN A 301 -2.47 -0.05 -18.16
N ASN A 302 -3.08 1.15 -18.06
CA ASN A 302 -4.50 1.41 -18.27
C ASN A 302 -5.44 0.60 -17.35
N GLY A 303 -4.92 0.09 -16.23
CA GLY A 303 -5.69 -0.64 -15.23
C GLY A 303 -6.59 0.29 -14.43
N THR A 304 -7.75 -0.23 -14.04
CA THR A 304 -8.65 0.45 -13.09
C THR A 304 -8.00 0.53 -11.71
N ALA A 305 -8.46 1.46 -10.86
CA ALA A 305 -8.02 1.55 -9.46
C ALA A 305 -8.05 0.19 -8.75
N GLN A 306 -9.09 -0.61 -9.00
CA GLN A 306 -9.24 -1.94 -8.40
C GLN A 306 -8.18 -2.93 -8.89
N GLN A 307 -7.88 -2.93 -10.19
CA GLN A 307 -6.86 -3.82 -10.75
C GLN A 307 -5.46 -3.46 -10.23
N ILE A 308 -5.15 -2.16 -10.21
CA ILE A 308 -3.86 -1.64 -9.70
C ILE A 308 -3.71 -1.98 -8.22
N TYR A 309 -4.79 -1.83 -7.43
CA TYR A 309 -4.78 -2.23 -6.02
C TYR A 309 -4.47 -3.72 -5.85
N ASN A 310 -5.19 -4.60 -6.55
CA ASN A 310 -4.98 -6.04 -6.45
C ASN A 310 -3.56 -6.45 -6.83
N TRP A 311 -3.01 -5.83 -7.87
CA TRP A 311 -1.62 -6.04 -8.28
C TRP A 311 -0.63 -5.57 -7.22
N ALA A 312 -0.79 -4.37 -6.67
CA ALA A 312 0.10 -3.86 -5.63
C ALA A 312 0.06 -4.73 -4.36
N GLN A 313 -1.12 -5.24 -3.99
CA GLN A 313 -1.23 -6.20 -2.89
C GLN A 313 -0.47 -7.50 -3.23
N TYR A 314 -0.58 -8.01 -4.46
CA TYR A 314 0.19 -9.19 -4.89
C TYR A 314 1.70 -8.97 -4.83
N GLN A 315 2.19 -7.81 -5.28
CA GLN A 315 3.61 -7.46 -5.19
C GLN A 315 4.12 -7.48 -3.75
N LEU A 316 3.35 -6.95 -2.80
CA LEU A 316 3.72 -6.90 -1.38
C LEU A 316 3.76 -8.27 -0.66
N ARG A 317 3.48 -9.36 -1.37
CA ARG A 317 3.66 -10.74 -0.90
C ARG A 317 4.89 -11.42 -1.47
N GLN A 318 5.52 -10.84 -2.49
CA GLN A 318 6.65 -11.46 -3.18
C GLN A 318 7.89 -11.47 -2.30
N THR A 319 8.65 -12.56 -2.34
CA THR A 319 9.94 -12.69 -1.65
C THR A 319 11.10 -12.18 -2.50
N THR A 320 10.84 -11.81 -3.74
CA THR A 320 11.79 -11.27 -4.71
C THR A 320 11.71 -9.75 -4.79
N ASP A 321 12.69 -9.16 -5.47
CA ASP A 321 12.68 -7.74 -5.81
C ASP A 321 11.41 -7.39 -6.59
N ILE A 322 10.70 -6.37 -6.13
CA ILE A 322 9.55 -5.77 -6.83
C ILE A 322 9.93 -4.46 -7.51
N ASN A 323 11.13 -3.92 -7.28
CA ASN A 323 11.56 -2.67 -7.89
C ASN A 323 12.06 -2.95 -9.32
N ASP A 324 11.25 -2.63 -10.33
CA ASP A 324 11.59 -2.85 -11.74
C ASP A 324 12.83 -2.06 -12.18
N ASN A 325 13.09 -0.93 -11.51
CA ASN A 325 14.28 -0.12 -11.68
C ASN A 325 14.53 0.31 -13.15
N ASN A 326 13.45 0.63 -13.86
CA ASN A 326 13.43 0.92 -15.28
C ASN A 326 13.10 2.40 -15.60
N SER A 327 13.06 3.29 -14.59
CA SER A 327 12.89 4.75 -14.78
C SER A 327 13.77 5.30 -15.91
N THR A 328 13.27 6.31 -16.63
CA THR A 328 13.93 6.87 -17.82
C THR A 328 15.31 7.41 -17.53
N THR A 329 15.51 8.09 -16.39
CA THR A 329 16.81 8.67 -16.03
C THR A 329 17.61 7.70 -15.15
N VAL A 330 18.66 7.11 -15.73
CA VAL A 330 19.51 6.10 -15.06
C VAL A 330 20.07 6.59 -13.72
N ASN A 331 20.44 7.87 -13.60
CA ASN A 331 21.01 8.42 -12.36
C ASN A 331 19.98 8.56 -11.23
N GLN A 332 18.68 8.54 -11.54
CA GLN A 332 17.59 8.67 -10.57
C GLN A 332 16.96 7.32 -10.20
N ARG A 333 17.35 6.24 -10.87
CA ARG A 333 17.02 4.87 -10.46
C ARG A 333 17.60 4.57 -9.09
N SER A 334 16.77 4.08 -8.18
CA SER A 334 17.21 3.70 -6.83
C SER A 334 18.30 2.64 -6.87
N GLY A 335 18.18 1.63 -7.73
CA GLY A 335 19.11 0.50 -7.80
C GLY A 335 19.07 -0.42 -6.59
N MET A 336 18.15 -0.20 -5.65
CA MET A 336 17.95 -1.05 -4.49
C MET A 336 17.10 -2.26 -4.83
N VAL A 337 17.39 -3.35 -4.12
CA VAL A 337 16.52 -4.51 -4.05
C VAL A 337 15.42 -4.23 -3.01
N VAL A 338 14.17 -4.32 -3.44
CA VAL A 338 13.00 -4.15 -2.59
C VAL A 338 12.21 -5.44 -2.58
N LYS A 339 12.35 -6.26 -1.53
CA LYS A 339 11.53 -7.46 -1.40
C LYS A 339 10.11 -7.10 -0.98
N GLY A 340 9.12 -7.57 -1.76
CA GLY A 340 7.73 -7.23 -1.55
C GLY A 340 7.20 -7.55 -0.14
N ASN A 341 7.58 -8.69 0.42
CA ASN A 341 7.18 -9.16 1.74
C ASN A 341 7.69 -8.30 2.91
N VAL A 342 8.65 -7.41 2.69
CA VAL A 342 9.15 -6.44 3.71
C VAL A 342 8.99 -4.98 3.27
N ALA A 343 8.56 -4.74 2.03
CA ALA A 343 8.28 -3.42 1.48
C ALA A 343 7.12 -2.75 2.22
N GLU A 344 7.12 -1.44 2.37
CA GLU A 344 6.02 -0.72 3.03
C GLU A 344 4.70 -0.85 2.25
N LEU A 345 3.56 -0.76 2.95
CA LEU A 345 2.25 -0.74 2.28
C LEU A 345 2.25 0.38 1.22
N LEU A 346 1.65 0.09 0.06
CA LEU A 346 1.67 1.00 -1.10
C LEU A 346 0.35 1.75 -1.24
N LEU A 347 -0.77 1.03 -1.17
CA LEU A 347 -2.10 1.54 -1.49
C LEU A 347 -3.11 1.10 -0.43
N GLU A 348 -4.15 1.90 -0.24
CA GLU A 348 -5.29 1.56 0.62
C GLU A 348 -6.60 2.08 0.03
N PHE A 349 -7.69 1.34 0.21
CA PHE A 349 -9.03 1.84 -0.07
C PHE A 349 -9.64 2.49 1.17
N VAL A 350 -10.19 3.69 1.01
CA VAL A 350 -11.06 4.34 2.00
C VAL A 350 -12.43 4.54 1.34
N GLY A 351 -13.36 3.64 1.66
CA GLY A 351 -14.59 3.49 0.87
C GLY A 351 -14.24 3.03 -0.55
N ASP A 352 -14.68 3.80 -1.55
CA ASP A 352 -14.37 3.54 -2.97
C ASP A 352 -13.21 4.39 -3.50
N THR A 353 -12.60 5.21 -2.65
CA THR A 353 -11.42 5.99 -3.03
C THR A 353 -10.14 5.19 -2.76
N LEU A 354 -9.36 4.95 -3.81
CA LEU A 354 -8.00 4.43 -3.69
C LEU A 354 -7.06 5.56 -3.29
N LYS A 355 -6.36 5.40 -2.18
CA LYS A 355 -5.36 6.35 -1.69
C LYS A 355 -3.97 5.75 -1.79
N THR A 356 -3.02 6.54 -2.28
CA THR A 356 -1.61 6.16 -2.21
C THR A 356 -1.05 6.41 -0.81
N LYS A 357 -0.05 5.61 -0.43
CA LYS A 357 0.80 5.90 0.74
C LYS A 357 1.78 7.05 0.39
N PRO A 358 2.35 7.74 1.39
CA PRO A 358 3.15 8.95 1.19
C PRO A 358 4.27 8.80 0.14
N GLY A 359 4.37 9.72 -0.82
CA GLY A 359 5.40 9.71 -1.87
C GLY A 359 5.20 8.67 -2.97
N LEU A 360 4.05 8.01 -3.04
CA LEU A 360 3.70 7.10 -4.13
C LEU A 360 2.72 7.75 -5.11
N TYR A 361 3.05 7.65 -6.39
CA TYR A 361 2.20 8.03 -7.51
C TYR A 361 1.77 6.81 -8.33
N ILE A 362 0.63 6.90 -9.01
CA ILE A 362 0.15 5.90 -9.97
C ILE A 362 0.06 6.60 -11.33
N ALA A 363 0.92 6.20 -12.27
CA ALA A 363 0.90 6.65 -13.65
C ALA A 363 0.07 5.71 -14.52
N GLY A 364 -0.46 6.21 -15.65
CA GLY A 364 -1.08 5.37 -16.68
C GLY A 364 -2.23 4.49 -16.17
N PHE A 365 -3.04 4.97 -15.23
CA PHE A 365 -4.26 4.31 -14.79
C PHE A 365 -5.42 4.58 -15.78
N HIS A 366 -6.48 3.78 -15.71
CA HIS A 366 -7.67 3.96 -16.56
C HIS A 366 -8.36 5.30 -16.30
N ALA A 367 -8.70 6.07 -17.34
CA ALA A 367 -9.26 7.42 -17.21
C ALA A 367 -10.50 7.49 -16.30
N ASP A 368 -11.37 6.48 -16.31
CA ASP A 368 -12.53 6.39 -15.41
C ASP A 368 -12.19 6.40 -13.91
N SER A 369 -10.95 6.05 -13.56
CA SER A 369 -10.48 6.04 -12.17
C SER A 369 -10.03 7.42 -11.69
N THR A 370 -9.99 8.46 -12.55
CA THR A 370 -9.47 9.81 -12.22
C THR A 370 -10.08 10.39 -10.95
N ASN A 371 -11.40 10.27 -10.76
CA ASN A 371 -12.08 10.81 -9.58
C ASN A 371 -11.97 9.92 -8.34
N SER A 372 -11.55 8.67 -8.52
CA SER A 372 -11.51 7.64 -7.47
C SER A 372 -10.11 7.42 -6.88
N ILE A 373 -9.08 8.04 -7.45
CA ILE A 373 -7.70 7.92 -6.97
C ILE A 373 -7.27 9.24 -6.35
N LYS A 374 -6.62 9.13 -5.19
CA LYS A 374 -5.98 10.27 -4.53
C LYS A 374 -4.54 9.96 -4.19
N PHE A 375 -3.69 10.95 -4.40
CA PHE A 375 -2.25 10.82 -4.20
C PHE A 375 -1.83 11.49 -2.92
N ARG A 376 -0.73 11.04 -2.35
CA ARG A 376 -0.10 11.64 -1.17
C ARG A 376 1.33 12.01 -1.53
N ASP A 377 1.59 13.30 -1.72
CA ASP A 377 2.89 13.82 -2.18
C ASP A 377 3.96 13.83 -1.07
N ILE A 378 5.19 14.18 -1.41
CA ILE A 378 6.26 14.39 -0.43
C ILE A 378 6.26 15.87 -0.03
N THR A 379 5.92 16.18 1.22
CA THR A 379 6.06 17.55 1.76
C THR A 379 7.27 17.71 2.67
N VAL A 380 7.62 16.67 3.41
CA VAL A 380 8.88 16.58 4.18
C VAL A 380 9.39 15.16 4.06
N ASP A 381 10.63 15.02 3.61
CA ASP A 381 11.28 13.73 3.44
C ASP A 381 11.81 13.15 4.76
N GLY A 382 11.75 11.81 4.88
CA GLY A 382 12.29 11.04 6.00
C GLY A 382 13.73 10.57 5.79
N GLY A 383 14.38 11.02 4.71
CA GLY A 383 15.70 10.60 4.30
C GLY A 383 15.69 9.62 3.12
N GLY A 384 14.69 9.72 2.24
CA GLY A 384 14.63 9.01 0.97
C GLY A 384 14.07 7.59 1.05
N VAL A 385 14.26 6.82 -0.02
CA VAL A 385 13.73 5.46 -0.14
C VAL A 385 14.67 4.38 0.40
N ASP A 386 15.81 4.74 0.99
CA ASP A 386 16.90 3.82 1.32
C ASP A 386 16.51 2.69 2.29
N THR A 387 15.53 2.95 3.16
CA THR A 387 15.01 1.95 4.11
C THR A 387 13.51 2.13 4.32
N ASN A 388 12.89 1.10 4.90
CA ASN A 388 11.47 1.12 5.27
C ASN A 388 11.12 2.13 6.37
N THR A 389 12.10 2.66 7.08
CA THR A 389 11.91 3.72 8.09
C THR A 389 12.11 5.14 7.58
N LYS A 390 12.57 5.33 6.35
CA LYS A 390 12.97 6.65 5.81
C LYS A 390 11.98 7.24 4.82
N LEU A 391 10.82 6.61 4.66
CA LEU A 391 9.72 7.14 3.85
C LEU A 391 9.32 8.56 4.28
N PRO A 392 8.68 9.34 3.39
CA PRO A 392 8.28 10.72 3.67
C PRO A 392 7.57 10.88 5.03
N VAL A 393 8.06 11.82 5.84
CA VAL A 393 7.56 12.07 7.21
C VAL A 393 6.19 12.72 7.18
N THR A 394 5.97 13.62 6.23
CA THR A 394 4.68 14.31 6.06
C THR A 394 4.28 14.34 4.59
N THR A 395 2.96 14.42 4.37
CA THR A 395 2.36 14.38 3.05
C THR A 395 1.07 15.20 3.02
N THR A 396 0.65 15.63 1.83
CA THR A 396 -0.66 16.22 1.58
C THR A 396 -1.42 15.40 0.54
N GLU A 397 -2.73 15.24 0.75
CA GLU A 397 -3.60 14.58 -0.23
C GLU A 397 -3.79 15.48 -1.47
N ARG A 398 -3.54 14.93 -2.66
CA ARG A 398 -3.68 15.58 -3.97
C ARG A 398 -4.74 14.85 -4.79
N ASN A 399 -5.62 15.63 -5.41
CA ASN A 399 -6.68 15.12 -6.28
C ASN A 399 -6.49 15.71 -7.67
N TYR A 400 -6.78 14.94 -8.70
CA TYR A 400 -6.94 15.51 -10.03
C TYR A 400 -8.13 16.48 -10.07
N PRO A 401 -8.13 17.43 -11.03
CA PRO A 401 -9.35 18.09 -11.45
C PRO A 401 -10.45 17.06 -11.75
N PHE A 402 -11.67 17.34 -11.31
CA PHE A 402 -12.78 16.42 -11.47
C PHE A 402 -13.17 16.27 -12.94
N VAL A 403 -13.30 15.01 -13.37
CA VAL A 403 -13.79 14.66 -14.70
C VAL A 403 -15.24 14.21 -14.59
N ALA A 404 -16.18 15.01 -15.10
CA ALA A 404 -17.56 14.58 -15.21
C ALA A 404 -17.69 13.50 -16.29
N THR A 405 -18.56 12.51 -16.06
CA THR A 405 -18.80 11.44 -17.04
C THR A 405 -20.30 11.20 -17.21
N GLY A 406 -20.68 10.71 -18.38
CA GLY A 406 -22.05 10.34 -18.66
C GLY A 406 -22.25 9.52 -19.93
N THR A 407 -23.50 9.28 -20.26
CA THR A 407 -23.94 8.56 -21.46
C THR A 407 -24.95 9.37 -22.24
N LEU A 408 -24.79 9.34 -23.57
CA LEU A 408 -25.77 9.80 -24.54
C LEU A 408 -26.61 8.57 -24.95
N ASN A 409 -27.90 8.60 -24.64
CA ASN A 409 -28.82 7.50 -24.90
C ASN A 409 -29.74 7.87 -26.06
N PHE A 410 -29.55 7.21 -27.20
CA PHE A 410 -30.24 7.50 -28.45
C PHE A 410 -31.47 6.60 -28.64
N SER A 411 -32.57 7.17 -29.11
CA SER A 411 -33.76 6.39 -29.47
C SER A 411 -33.49 5.43 -30.64
N ALA A 412 -34.30 4.38 -30.74
CA ALA A 412 -34.17 3.37 -31.80
C ALA A 412 -34.15 4.00 -33.21
N ASN A 413 -34.94 5.05 -33.44
CA ASN A 413 -35.03 5.77 -34.71
C ASN A 413 -33.69 6.38 -35.20
N LEU A 414 -32.74 6.64 -34.29
CA LEU A 414 -31.38 7.06 -34.66
C LEU A 414 -30.43 5.87 -34.78
N VAL A 415 -30.63 4.83 -33.98
CA VAL A 415 -29.70 3.70 -33.88
C VAL A 415 -29.88 2.69 -35.01
N THR A 416 -31.11 2.50 -35.50
CA THR A 416 -31.41 1.53 -36.57
C THR A 416 -31.00 2.03 -37.95
N GLU A 417 -30.83 3.34 -38.10
CA GLU A 417 -30.46 4.00 -39.35
C GLU A 417 -28.93 4.08 -39.51
N THR A 418 -28.31 2.93 -39.78
CA THR A 418 -26.85 2.83 -39.95
C THR A 418 -26.38 3.47 -41.26
N ASP A 419 -26.16 4.78 -41.21
CA ASP A 419 -25.59 5.58 -42.30
C ASP A 419 -24.42 6.44 -41.82
N SER A 420 -23.49 6.74 -42.72
CA SER A 420 -22.32 7.57 -42.41
C SER A 420 -22.67 9.00 -41.94
N ASN A 421 -23.89 9.46 -42.25
CA ASN A 421 -24.42 10.77 -41.88
C ASN A 421 -25.23 10.75 -40.58
N THR A 422 -25.54 9.58 -40.03
CA THR A 422 -26.19 9.45 -38.71
C THR A 422 -25.18 9.80 -37.62
N LYS A 423 -25.25 11.04 -37.11
CA LYS A 423 -24.20 11.63 -36.27
C LYS A 423 -24.75 12.49 -35.15
N TYR A 424 -23.89 12.72 -34.15
CA TYR A 424 -24.15 13.66 -33.06
C TYR A 424 -22.99 14.64 -32.90
N THR A 425 -23.30 15.83 -32.40
CA THR A 425 -22.31 16.84 -31.96
C THR A 425 -22.83 17.52 -30.72
N MET A 426 -21.99 17.62 -29.69
CA MET A 426 -22.28 18.36 -28.46
C MET A 426 -21.67 19.76 -28.55
N TYR A 427 -22.50 20.78 -28.43
CA TYR A 427 -22.10 22.19 -28.33
C TYR A 427 -22.31 22.70 -26.93
N PHE A 428 -21.57 23.73 -26.52
CA PHE A 428 -22.02 24.54 -25.39
C PHE A 428 -23.26 25.34 -25.80
N THR A 429 -24.29 25.33 -24.95
CA THR A 429 -25.50 26.13 -25.17
C THR A 429 -25.18 27.61 -25.16
N SER A 430 -24.36 28.04 -24.19
CA SER A 430 -23.86 29.41 -24.11
C SER A 430 -22.42 29.46 -23.60
N THR A 431 -21.62 30.30 -24.27
CA THR A 431 -20.27 30.67 -23.85
C THR A 431 -20.03 32.15 -24.14
N PRO A 432 -19.09 32.81 -23.44
CA PRO A 432 -18.68 34.17 -23.79
C PRO A 432 -18.21 34.37 -25.23
N SER A 433 -17.65 33.33 -25.87
CA SER A 433 -17.14 33.41 -27.25
C SER A 433 -18.20 33.16 -28.33
N GLY A 434 -19.33 32.56 -27.97
CA GLY A 434 -20.38 32.21 -28.91
C GLY A 434 -21.40 31.26 -28.30
N ASN A 435 -22.67 31.48 -28.62
CA ASN A 435 -23.77 30.60 -28.24
C ASN A 435 -23.99 29.53 -29.30
N PHE A 436 -24.67 28.45 -28.91
CA PHE A 436 -25.29 27.57 -29.89
C PHE A 436 -26.20 28.36 -30.85
N ASP A 437 -26.35 27.90 -32.08
CA ASP A 437 -27.07 28.59 -33.18
C ASP A 437 -26.43 29.93 -33.62
N THR A 438 -25.11 30.06 -33.47
CA THR A 438 -24.33 31.17 -34.03
C THR A 438 -23.12 30.65 -34.81
N SER A 439 -22.53 31.49 -35.67
CA SER A 439 -21.30 31.13 -36.42
C SER A 439 -20.12 30.77 -35.52
N ASN A 440 -20.16 31.17 -34.25
CA ASN A 440 -19.10 31.00 -33.28
C ASN A 440 -19.43 29.89 -32.25
N ALA A 441 -20.39 29.00 -32.55
CA ALA A 441 -20.73 27.90 -31.66
C ALA A 441 -19.52 27.02 -31.36
N VAL A 442 -19.31 26.71 -30.08
CA VAL A 442 -18.13 25.97 -29.59
C VAL A 442 -18.53 24.52 -29.34
N ILE A 443 -17.83 23.58 -30.00
CA ILE A 443 -17.98 22.15 -29.76
C ILE A 443 -17.33 21.81 -28.41
N VAL A 444 -18.06 21.06 -27.58
CA VAL A 444 -17.54 20.60 -26.29
C VAL A 444 -16.45 19.58 -26.54
N LYS A 445 -15.32 19.75 -25.87
CA LYS A 445 -14.25 18.77 -25.85
C LYS A 445 -14.39 17.86 -24.64
N ASN A 446 -14.05 16.61 -24.87
CA ASN A 446 -13.89 15.60 -23.85
C ASN A 446 -12.64 15.90 -22.99
N ASN A 447 -12.41 15.13 -21.93
CA ASN A 447 -11.28 15.35 -21.03
C ASN A 447 -9.91 15.23 -21.72
N ALA A 448 -9.82 14.43 -22.79
CA ALA A 448 -8.63 14.30 -23.63
C ALA A 448 -8.47 15.44 -24.66
N GLY A 449 -9.33 16.46 -24.64
CA GLY A 449 -9.28 17.60 -25.56
C GLY A 449 -9.79 17.32 -26.98
N THR A 450 -10.47 16.19 -27.18
CA THR A 450 -11.10 15.78 -28.44
C THR A 450 -12.56 16.19 -28.47
N ASP A 451 -13.06 16.63 -29.62
CA ASP A 451 -14.45 17.05 -29.78
C ASP A 451 -15.45 15.92 -29.47
N ILE A 452 -16.49 16.20 -28.70
CA ILE A 452 -17.59 15.28 -28.41
C ILE A 452 -18.55 15.29 -29.61
N THR A 453 -18.17 14.55 -30.64
CA THR A 453 -18.92 14.33 -31.87
C THR A 453 -18.62 12.93 -32.41
N GLY A 454 -19.52 12.37 -33.20
CA GLY A 454 -19.31 11.05 -33.79
C GLY A 454 -20.52 10.50 -34.51
N GLN A 455 -20.35 9.32 -35.10
CA GLN A 455 -21.47 8.55 -35.64
C GLN A 455 -22.26 7.90 -34.50
N ILE A 456 -23.57 7.77 -34.69
CA ILE A 456 -24.45 7.09 -33.73
C ILE A 456 -24.42 5.59 -34.05
N THR A 457 -23.45 4.87 -33.48
CA THR A 457 -23.24 3.43 -33.76
C THR A 457 -23.84 2.51 -32.70
N ALA A 458 -24.33 3.06 -31.60
CA ALA A 458 -24.90 2.32 -30.48
C ALA A 458 -25.99 3.14 -29.79
N ALA A 459 -26.91 2.45 -29.12
CA ALA A 459 -27.97 3.10 -28.33
C ALA A 459 -27.43 3.88 -27.12
N SER A 460 -26.21 3.60 -26.67
CA SER A 460 -25.55 4.32 -25.60
C SER A 460 -24.10 4.61 -26.00
N ILE A 461 -23.71 5.89 -25.95
CA ILE A 461 -22.34 6.34 -26.22
C ILE A 461 -21.85 7.12 -24.99
N ALA A 462 -20.70 6.73 -24.45
CA ALA A 462 -20.10 7.39 -23.29
C ALA A 462 -19.44 8.73 -23.66
N PHE A 463 -19.45 9.68 -22.73
CA PHE A 463 -18.67 10.91 -22.81
C PHE A 463 -18.02 11.22 -21.46
N ASP A 464 -16.93 11.97 -21.52
CA ASP A 464 -16.30 12.61 -20.36
C ASP A 464 -16.11 14.12 -20.60
N PHE A 465 -15.89 14.87 -19.53
CA PHE A 465 -15.74 16.32 -19.56
C PHE A 465 -14.85 16.78 -18.40
N ASP A 466 -13.82 17.58 -18.71
CA ASP A 466 -12.95 18.21 -17.72
C ASP A 466 -13.72 19.31 -16.95
N TYR A 467 -14.48 18.93 -15.93
CA TYR A 467 -15.37 19.87 -15.24
C TYR A 467 -14.58 20.97 -14.51
N ASP A 468 -13.51 20.61 -13.81
CA ASP A 468 -12.73 21.54 -13.00
C ASP A 468 -11.72 22.36 -13.82
N GLY A 469 -11.35 21.95 -15.03
CA GLY A 469 -10.34 22.61 -15.87
C GLY A 469 -10.83 23.20 -17.20
N ASN A 470 -12.04 22.88 -17.67
CA ASN A 470 -12.50 23.35 -18.98
C ASN A 470 -12.78 24.85 -19.01
N VAL A 471 -12.05 25.56 -19.89
CA VAL A 471 -12.18 27.00 -20.15
C VAL A 471 -12.63 27.30 -21.59
N GLN A 472 -13.18 26.31 -22.30
CA GLN A 472 -13.57 26.48 -23.71
C GLN A 472 -14.57 27.61 -23.88
N GLY A 473 -14.42 28.39 -24.96
CA GLY A 473 -15.29 29.52 -25.25
C GLY A 473 -15.23 30.64 -24.20
N GLY A 474 -14.22 30.65 -23.31
CA GLY A 474 -14.08 31.64 -22.24
C GLY A 474 -14.94 31.33 -21.01
N ARG A 475 -15.48 30.11 -20.89
CA ARG A 475 -16.21 29.67 -19.70
C ARG A 475 -15.29 29.65 -18.46
N THR A 476 -15.88 29.87 -17.30
CA THR A 476 -15.18 29.74 -16.01
C THR A 476 -15.07 28.26 -15.63
N ALA A 477 -13.86 27.78 -15.37
CA ALA A 477 -13.62 26.41 -14.95
C ALA A 477 -14.29 26.09 -13.60
N GLY A 478 -14.68 24.82 -13.38
CA GLY A 478 -15.36 24.39 -12.15
C GLY A 478 -16.83 24.81 -12.06
N THR A 479 -17.46 25.18 -13.17
CA THR A 479 -18.88 25.58 -13.22
C THR A 479 -19.70 24.70 -14.17
N ASP A 480 -20.94 24.44 -13.79
CA ASP A 480 -21.92 23.67 -14.56
C ASP A 480 -21.97 24.09 -16.03
N ALA A 481 -21.83 23.12 -16.93
CA ALA A 481 -21.77 23.34 -18.37
C ALA A 481 -23.10 23.04 -19.04
N ALA A 482 -23.83 24.10 -19.41
CA ALA A 482 -24.99 23.99 -20.26
C ALA A 482 -24.56 23.59 -21.69
N VAL A 483 -25.08 22.45 -22.16
CA VAL A 483 -24.77 21.85 -23.46
C VAL A 483 -26.02 21.61 -24.29
N SER A 484 -25.86 21.68 -25.60
CA SER A 484 -26.85 21.45 -26.65
C SER A 484 -26.34 20.34 -27.55
N ILE A 485 -27.00 19.18 -27.51
CA ILE A 485 -26.67 18.01 -28.31
C ILE A 485 -27.54 18.05 -29.55
N VAL A 486 -26.89 18.11 -30.71
CA VAL A 486 -27.51 17.99 -32.02
C VAL A 486 -27.28 16.57 -32.50
N ALA A 487 -28.35 15.86 -32.81
CA ALA A 487 -28.27 14.55 -33.47
C ALA A 487 -29.08 14.56 -34.77
N GLN A 488 -28.56 13.90 -35.80
CA GLN A 488 -29.19 13.82 -37.10
C GLN A 488 -29.15 12.38 -37.60
N GLY A 489 -30.25 11.92 -38.20
CA GLY A 489 -30.35 10.62 -38.87
C GLY A 489 -29.90 10.70 -40.34
N LEU A 490 -30.65 10.02 -41.22
CA LEU A 490 -30.35 9.93 -42.65
C LEU A 490 -30.22 11.31 -43.35
N PRO A 491 -29.51 11.37 -44.50
CA PRO A 491 -29.47 12.56 -45.34
C PRO A 491 -30.88 13.06 -45.69
N GLY A 492 -31.23 14.26 -45.21
CA GLY A 492 -32.55 14.88 -45.43
C GLY A 492 -33.49 14.86 -44.22
N ALA A 493 -33.16 14.09 -43.17
CA ALA A 493 -33.87 14.16 -41.89
C ALA A 493 -33.58 15.49 -41.17
N THR A 494 -34.57 15.99 -40.43
CA THR A 494 -34.33 17.11 -39.51
C THR A 494 -33.47 16.64 -38.34
N TRP A 495 -32.74 17.58 -37.74
CA TRP A 495 -31.93 17.29 -36.57
C TRP A 495 -32.77 17.44 -35.30
N VAL A 496 -32.52 16.59 -34.31
CA VAL A 496 -33.08 16.72 -32.97
C VAL A 496 -32.12 17.49 -32.08
N LEU A 497 -32.70 18.36 -31.23
CA LEU A 497 -31.97 19.13 -30.22
C LEU A 497 -32.33 18.61 -28.82
N THR A 498 -31.32 18.31 -28.02
CA THR A 498 -31.47 18.05 -26.58
C THR A 498 -30.55 18.95 -25.79
N THR A 499 -31.09 19.66 -24.79
CA THR A 499 -30.28 20.47 -23.88
C THR A 499 -30.04 19.73 -22.56
N PHE A 500 -28.86 19.89 -21.99
CA PHE A 500 -28.51 19.33 -20.69
C PHE A 500 -27.55 20.27 -19.95
N THR A 501 -27.40 20.08 -18.64
CA THR A 501 -26.37 20.77 -17.85
C THR A 501 -25.45 19.71 -17.27
N ILE A 502 -24.21 19.64 -17.79
CA ILE A 502 -23.17 18.78 -17.21
C ILE A 502 -22.80 19.37 -15.85
N THR A 503 -23.11 18.61 -14.81
CA THR A 503 -22.78 18.94 -13.43
C THR A 503 -21.51 18.22 -12.99
N ARG A 504 -20.99 18.57 -11.80
CA ARG A 504 -19.83 17.89 -11.17
C ARG A 504 -20.18 16.49 -10.66
N ALA A 505 -20.59 15.60 -11.57
CA ALA A 505 -21.02 14.24 -11.28
C ALA A 505 -20.52 13.23 -12.32
N THR A 506 -20.38 11.97 -11.92
CA THR A 506 -20.17 10.83 -12.82
C THR A 506 -21.49 10.10 -13.08
N GLY A 507 -21.57 9.38 -14.19
CA GLY A 507 -22.76 8.57 -14.53
C GLY A 507 -23.99 9.39 -14.93
N GLN A 508 -23.80 10.60 -15.46
CA GLN A 508 -24.89 11.44 -15.95
C GLN A 508 -25.54 10.80 -17.19
N SER A 509 -26.85 10.99 -17.38
CA SER A 509 -27.59 10.37 -18.48
C SER A 509 -28.36 11.43 -19.26
N ILE A 510 -28.12 11.49 -20.57
CA ILE A 510 -28.76 12.41 -21.50
C ILE A 510 -29.54 11.57 -22.51
N THR A 511 -30.85 11.74 -22.57
CA THR A 511 -31.71 11.01 -23.52
C THR A 511 -31.99 11.86 -24.74
N ILE A 512 -31.65 11.33 -25.92
CA ILE A 512 -31.87 11.96 -27.22
C ILE A 512 -32.91 11.15 -27.98
N ASN A 513 -34.13 11.68 -28.04
CA ASN A 513 -35.26 11.03 -28.70
C ASN A 513 -35.58 11.71 -30.03
N ALA A 514 -35.26 11.05 -31.14
CA ALA A 514 -35.77 11.45 -32.45
C ALA A 514 -37.14 10.82 -32.72
N ASP A 515 -38.03 11.59 -33.33
CA ASP A 515 -39.30 11.12 -33.88
C ASP A 515 -39.07 10.36 -35.20
N ASP A 516 -40.04 9.53 -35.59
CA ASP A 516 -40.04 8.86 -36.89
C ASP A 516 -40.54 9.85 -37.96
N GLU A 517 -39.65 10.26 -38.88
CA GLU A 517 -39.94 11.27 -39.89
C GLU A 517 -40.26 10.67 -41.25
N ARG A 518 -41.25 11.25 -41.94
CA ARG A 518 -41.52 10.94 -43.35
C ARG A 518 -40.51 11.67 -44.23
N ASN A 519 -39.49 10.96 -44.71
CA ASN A 519 -38.55 11.48 -45.70
C ASN A 519 -39.28 11.77 -47.02
N TYR A 520 -39.22 13.03 -47.47
CA TYR A 520 -39.68 13.43 -48.80
C TYR A 520 -38.53 13.21 -49.79
N ALA A 521 -38.77 12.43 -50.85
CA ALA A 521 -37.80 12.28 -51.92
C ALA A 521 -37.57 13.63 -52.61
N ASN A 522 -36.30 13.97 -52.87
CA ASN A 522 -35.95 15.13 -53.68
C ASN A 522 -36.47 14.89 -55.12
N PRO A 523 -37.43 15.68 -55.62
CA PRO A 523 -38.07 15.42 -56.92
C PRO A 523 -37.15 15.61 -58.12
#